data_AF-A0A8S4PBG3-F1
#
_entry.id   AF-A0A8S4PBG3-F1
#
_cell.length_a   1.000
_cell.length_b   1.000
_cell.length_c   1.000
_cell.angle_alpha   90.00
_cell.angle_beta   90.00
_cell.angle_gamma   90.00
#
_symmetry.space_group_name_H-M   'P 1'
#
loop_
_entity.id
_entity.type
_entity.pdbx_description
1 polymer ?
#
loop_
_entity_poly.entity_id
_entity_poly.type
_entity_poly.pdbx_seq_one_letter_code
_entity_poly.pdbx_strand_id
1 'polypeptide(L)'
;ADRLYMLKDVLPYWDGPVSIAIYIPASESPSDKPIYDDEYIIHKLKNLAQRCEMTILYGTFYMEKYPINTLRNHAIRRVQSEYLLLSDSNLLPSFNFQRHAKTEINLLKFVVDLDDHTYTDMDRIAFVAPAFEYLKTPFKSKNLAKSKVELKKLYKTKSDIRIYNGAGSDKHKATDYEFWFETSHSYEVTDYQIKYEPYVVLRKHSQLPLYDERFVGYGMNKVSYLMELKAAGYTFIVLPNCWVSHIP
;
A
#
# COMPACT_ATOMS: atom_id res chain seq x y z
N ALA A 1 -2.75 -0.58 -20.34
CA ALA A 1 -2.59 0.88 -20.32
C ALA A 1 -1.34 1.23 -19.49
N ASP A 2 -0.50 2.14 -19.98
CA ASP A 2 0.67 2.66 -19.25
C ASP A 2 0.20 3.34 -17.95
N ARG A 3 0.71 2.88 -16.80
CA ARG A 3 0.41 3.45 -15.47
C ARG A 3 1.64 4.11 -14.82
N LEU A 4 2.78 4.18 -15.50
CA LEU A 4 4.01 4.74 -14.94
C LEU A 4 3.88 6.23 -14.62
N TYR A 5 2.99 6.95 -15.30
CA TYR A 5 2.71 8.36 -15.00
C TYR A 5 2.17 8.56 -13.58
N MET A 6 1.41 7.61 -13.03
CA MET A 6 0.85 7.71 -11.67
C MET A 6 1.96 7.76 -10.62
N LEU A 7 3.07 7.05 -10.84
CA LEU A 7 4.23 7.09 -9.95
C LEU A 7 4.87 8.48 -9.92
N LYS A 8 4.83 9.24 -11.02
CA LYS A 8 5.35 10.62 -11.06
C LYS A 8 4.55 11.55 -10.14
N ASP A 9 3.27 11.27 -9.95
CA ASP A 9 2.40 12.06 -9.09
C ASP A 9 2.50 11.65 -7.61
N VAL A 10 2.81 10.38 -7.33
CA VAL A 10 2.90 9.85 -5.95
C VAL A 10 4.29 10.03 -5.33
N LEU A 11 5.37 9.71 -6.07
CA LEU A 11 6.74 9.71 -5.54
C LEU A 11 7.22 11.04 -4.94
N PRO A 12 6.81 12.23 -5.43
CA PRO A 12 7.19 13.49 -4.78
C PRO A 12 6.73 13.65 -3.33
N TYR A 13 5.76 12.84 -2.89
CA TYR A 13 5.20 12.86 -1.54
C TYR A 13 5.73 11.71 -0.65
N TRP A 14 6.69 10.94 -1.14
CA TRP A 14 7.35 9.88 -0.38
C TRP A 14 8.84 10.16 -0.26
N ASP A 15 9.32 10.22 0.99
CA ASP A 15 10.72 10.52 1.29
C ASP A 15 11.57 9.28 1.54
N GLY A 16 10.95 8.11 1.72
CA GLY A 16 11.63 6.86 1.96
C GLY A 16 12.20 6.19 0.70
N PRO A 17 12.99 5.11 0.87
CA PRO A 17 13.37 4.25 -0.25
C PRO A 17 12.12 3.61 -0.87
N VAL A 18 12.19 3.31 -2.16
CA VAL A 18 11.08 2.69 -2.90
C VAL A 18 11.60 1.46 -3.64
N SER A 19 10.87 0.35 -3.56
CA SER A 19 11.06 -0.79 -4.44
C SER A 19 9.89 -0.89 -5.41
N ILE A 20 10.18 -0.90 -6.70
CA ILE A 20 9.16 -0.90 -7.77
C ILE A 20 9.36 -2.13 -8.64
N ALA A 21 8.29 -2.91 -8.85
CA ALA A 21 8.24 -3.94 -9.87
C ALA A 21 7.40 -3.47 -11.06
N ILE A 22 7.98 -3.52 -12.25
CA ILE A 22 7.38 -2.99 -13.49
C ILE A 22 7.20 -4.14 -14.45
N TYR A 23 5.96 -4.35 -14.88
CA TYR A 23 5.64 -5.33 -15.90
C TYR A 23 5.63 -4.67 -17.28
N ILE A 24 6.41 -5.24 -18.20
CA ILE A 24 6.46 -4.83 -19.59
C ILE A 24 5.94 -6.00 -20.43
N PRO A 25 4.78 -5.84 -21.10
CA PRO A 25 4.30 -6.83 -22.05
C PRO A 25 5.34 -7.12 -23.13
N ALA A 26 5.72 -8.38 -23.25
CA ALA A 26 6.55 -8.90 -24.33
C ALA A 26 5.65 -9.52 -25.41
N SER A 27 6.13 -9.55 -26.65
CA SER A 27 5.39 -10.23 -27.71
C SER A 27 5.45 -11.75 -27.54
N GLU A 28 4.42 -12.43 -28.04
CA GLU A 28 4.34 -13.90 -28.00
C GLU A 28 5.35 -14.56 -28.93
N SER A 29 5.68 -13.92 -30.05
CA SER A 29 6.73 -14.40 -30.95
C SER A 29 8.04 -13.62 -30.76
N PRO A 30 9.21 -14.29 -30.67
CA PRO A 30 10.52 -13.63 -30.69
C PRO A 30 10.78 -12.79 -31.93
N SER A 31 10.03 -13.01 -33.02
CA SER A 31 10.13 -12.27 -34.28
C SER A 31 9.38 -10.94 -34.29
N ASP A 32 8.48 -10.73 -33.33
CA ASP A 32 7.67 -9.52 -33.29
C ASP A 32 8.45 -8.37 -32.68
N LYS A 33 8.16 -7.15 -33.15
CA LYS A 33 8.71 -5.97 -32.51
C LYS A 33 8.17 -5.87 -31.09
N PRO A 34 9.01 -5.51 -30.10
CA PRO A 34 8.54 -5.30 -28.74
C PRO A 34 7.47 -4.20 -28.73
N ILE A 35 6.45 -4.38 -27.89
CA ILE A 35 5.31 -3.45 -27.76
C ILE A 35 5.78 -2.05 -27.36
N TYR A 36 6.84 -1.99 -26.55
CA TYR A 36 7.53 -0.76 -26.15
C TYR A 36 9.01 -0.90 -26.48
N ASP A 37 9.59 0.11 -27.13
CA ASP A 37 11.04 0.14 -27.38
C ASP A 37 11.82 0.49 -26.10
N ASP A 38 13.10 0.09 -26.06
CA ASP A 38 13.97 0.29 -24.91
C ASP A 38 14.21 1.78 -24.61
N GLU A 39 14.26 2.63 -25.63
CA GLU A 39 14.47 4.08 -25.45
C GLU A 39 13.28 4.72 -24.71
N TYR A 40 12.05 4.34 -25.07
CA TYR A 40 10.82 4.73 -24.41
C TYR A 40 10.82 4.30 -22.93
N ILE A 41 11.18 3.04 -22.66
CA ILE A 41 11.25 2.50 -21.31
C ILE A 41 12.29 3.28 -20.50
N ILE A 42 13.52 3.39 -20.99
CA ILE A 42 14.61 4.12 -20.32
C ILE A 42 14.21 5.57 -20.05
N HIS A 43 13.61 6.26 -21.02
CA HIS A 43 13.19 7.64 -20.87
C HIS A 43 12.13 7.80 -19.75
N LYS A 44 11.17 6.88 -19.67
CA LYS A 44 10.15 6.88 -18.61
C LYS A 44 10.76 6.61 -17.23
N LEU A 45 11.67 5.64 -17.15
CA LEU A 45 12.28 5.20 -15.88
C LEU A 45 13.33 6.19 -15.34
N LYS A 46 14.06 6.90 -16.21
CA LYS A 46 15.08 7.87 -15.79
C LYS A 46 14.53 8.94 -14.85
N ASN A 47 13.27 9.34 -15.05
CA ASN A 47 12.58 10.33 -14.22
C ASN A 47 12.11 9.77 -12.86
N LEU A 48 12.12 8.45 -12.69
CA LEU A 48 11.70 7.75 -11.47
C LEU A 48 12.92 7.25 -10.66
N ALA A 49 14.13 7.28 -11.22
CA ALA A 49 15.30 6.56 -10.71
C ALA A 49 15.82 7.03 -9.34
N GLN A 50 15.63 8.31 -8.99
CA GLN A 50 16.11 8.80 -7.70
C GLN A 50 15.33 8.15 -6.56
N ARG A 51 16.03 7.38 -5.70
CA ARG A 51 15.50 6.66 -4.52
C ARG A 51 14.69 5.38 -4.81
N CYS A 52 14.61 4.95 -6.07
CA CYS A 52 13.85 3.76 -6.46
C CYS A 52 14.78 2.61 -6.87
N GLU A 53 14.66 1.45 -6.22
CA GLU A 53 15.15 0.18 -6.74
C GLU A 53 14.09 -0.41 -7.66
N MET A 54 14.41 -0.59 -8.94
CA MET A 54 13.47 -1.06 -9.95
C MET A 54 13.78 -2.49 -10.39
N THR A 55 12.76 -3.34 -10.42
CA THR A 55 12.79 -4.65 -11.07
C THR A 55 11.88 -4.61 -12.28
N ILE A 56 12.43 -4.87 -13.46
CA ILE A 56 11.66 -4.93 -14.71
C ILE A 56 11.41 -6.40 -15.05
N LEU A 57 10.15 -6.74 -15.30
CA LEU A 57 9.72 -8.07 -15.69
C LEU A 57 9.12 -7.99 -17.08
N TYR A 58 9.74 -8.71 -18.01
CA TYR A 58 9.19 -8.95 -19.33
C TYR A 58 8.36 -10.23 -19.29
N GLY A 59 7.15 -10.17 -19.81
CA GLY A 59 6.29 -11.35 -19.85
C GLY A 59 5.27 -11.25 -20.96
N THR A 60 4.95 -12.39 -21.56
CA THR A 60 3.75 -12.55 -22.37
C THR A 60 2.57 -12.62 -21.41
N PHE A 61 1.41 -12.09 -21.81
CA PHE A 61 0.22 -12.16 -20.97
C PHE A 61 -0.21 -13.63 -20.80
N TYR A 62 0.16 -14.24 -19.68
CA TYR A 62 -0.30 -15.59 -19.36
C TYR A 62 -1.83 -15.57 -19.24
N MET A 63 -2.53 -16.21 -20.18
CA MET A 63 -3.99 -16.22 -20.27
C MET A 63 -4.64 -14.81 -20.28
N GLU A 64 -4.01 -13.81 -20.91
CA GLU A 64 -4.48 -12.41 -20.92
C GLU A 64 -4.52 -11.71 -19.54
N LYS A 65 -3.91 -12.30 -18.49
CA LYS A 65 -4.02 -11.78 -17.11
C LYS A 65 -2.74 -11.13 -16.61
N TYR A 66 -2.89 -9.99 -15.94
CA TYR A 66 -1.82 -9.21 -15.34
C TYR A 66 -1.23 -9.91 -14.09
N PRO A 67 0.09 -10.18 -14.01
CA PRO A 67 0.70 -10.96 -12.92
C PRO A 67 0.95 -10.12 -11.65
N ILE A 68 -0.11 -9.53 -11.09
CA ILE A 68 -0.03 -8.54 -10.01
C ILE A 68 0.71 -9.04 -8.76
N ASN A 69 0.46 -10.29 -8.35
CA ASN A 69 1.06 -10.85 -7.14
C ASN A 69 2.54 -11.18 -7.32
N THR A 70 2.94 -11.68 -8.49
CA THR A 70 4.36 -11.84 -8.85
C THR A 70 5.09 -10.50 -8.73
N LEU A 71 4.53 -9.42 -9.30
CA LEU A 71 5.13 -8.09 -9.21
C LEU A 71 5.28 -7.62 -7.76
N ARG A 72 4.23 -7.77 -6.94
CA ARG A 72 4.28 -7.44 -5.51
C ARG A 72 5.38 -8.21 -4.78
N ASN A 73 5.52 -9.51 -5.04
CA ASN A 73 6.56 -10.31 -4.42
C ASN A 73 7.97 -9.90 -4.85
N HIS A 74 8.17 -9.55 -6.12
CA HIS A 74 9.45 -9.00 -6.58
C HIS A 74 9.80 -7.68 -5.87
N ALA A 75 8.83 -6.76 -5.73
CA ALA A 75 9.04 -5.54 -4.96
C ALA A 75 9.37 -5.84 -3.48
N ILE A 76 8.59 -6.71 -2.82
CA ILE A 76 8.83 -7.11 -1.42
C ILE A 76 10.21 -7.72 -1.22
N ARG A 77 10.69 -8.54 -2.15
CA ARG A 77 12.01 -9.19 -2.07
C ARG A 77 13.17 -8.21 -2.19
N ARG A 78 12.97 -7.06 -2.82
CA ARG A 78 14.01 -6.03 -3.01
C ARG A 78 14.00 -4.94 -1.94
N VAL A 79 12.99 -4.90 -1.06
CA VAL A 79 13.00 -3.96 0.08
C VAL A 79 14.22 -4.21 0.98
N GLN A 80 14.97 -3.14 1.25
CA GLN A 80 16.12 -3.13 2.16
C GLN A 80 15.80 -2.53 3.55
N SER A 81 14.67 -1.85 3.70
CA SER A 81 14.26 -1.27 4.98
C SER A 81 13.64 -2.32 5.91
N GLU A 82 13.77 -2.12 7.23
CA GLU A 82 13.18 -3.00 8.25
C GLU A 82 11.66 -3.08 8.14
N TYR A 83 11.01 -2.02 7.68
CA TYR A 83 9.56 -1.97 7.45
C TYR A 83 9.24 -1.60 6.01
N LEU A 84 8.15 -2.14 5.49
CA LEU A 84 7.62 -1.82 4.16
C LEU A 84 6.16 -1.41 4.22
N LEU A 85 5.80 -0.36 3.49
CA LEU A 85 4.40 -0.05 3.14
C LEU A 85 4.06 -0.76 1.83
N LEU A 86 3.09 -1.67 1.85
CA LEU A 86 2.56 -2.26 0.62
C LEU A 86 1.59 -1.28 -0.04
N SER A 87 1.99 -0.70 -1.18
CA SER A 87 1.23 0.31 -1.89
C SER A 87 1.08 -0.01 -3.37
N ASP A 88 -0.11 0.24 -3.91
CA ASP A 88 -0.35 0.29 -5.35
C ASP A 88 0.12 1.65 -5.93
N SER A 89 0.32 1.73 -7.24
CA SER A 89 0.98 2.87 -7.92
C SER A 89 0.21 4.19 -7.91
N ASN A 90 -1.06 4.19 -7.50
CA ASN A 90 -1.99 5.33 -7.50
C ASN A 90 -2.47 5.72 -6.10
N LEU A 91 -1.80 5.21 -5.07
CA LEU A 91 -2.10 5.57 -3.69
C LEU A 91 -1.05 6.53 -3.17
N LEU A 92 -1.54 7.62 -2.60
CA LEU A 92 -0.75 8.64 -1.99
C LEU A 92 -0.71 8.42 -0.46
N PRO A 93 0.44 8.12 0.14
CA PRO A 93 0.59 8.12 1.58
C PRO A 93 0.34 9.51 2.16
N SER A 94 -0.18 9.57 3.39
CA SER A 94 -0.40 10.82 4.11
C SER A 94 0.88 11.63 4.27
N PHE A 95 0.76 12.94 4.43
CA PHE A 95 1.91 13.79 4.74
C PHE A 95 2.63 13.30 6.01
N ASN A 96 3.97 13.24 5.98
CA ASN A 96 4.81 12.69 7.05
C ASN A 96 4.51 11.22 7.45
N PHE A 97 3.89 10.41 6.57
CA PHE A 97 3.52 9.01 6.86
C PHE A 97 4.65 8.22 7.53
N GLN A 98 5.85 8.24 6.95
CA GLN A 98 7.00 7.47 7.46
C GLN A 98 7.35 7.86 8.90
N ARG A 99 7.32 9.17 9.21
CA ARG A 99 7.63 9.68 10.55
C ARG A 99 6.57 9.24 11.55
N HIS A 100 5.29 9.39 11.21
CA HIS A 100 4.19 8.96 12.09
C HIS A 100 4.21 7.45 12.33
N ALA A 101 4.38 6.65 11.28
CA ALA A 101 4.47 5.19 11.41
C ALA A 101 5.66 4.78 12.28
N LYS A 102 6.85 5.37 12.07
CA LYS A 102 8.04 5.08 12.89
C LYS A 102 7.82 5.42 14.37
N THR A 103 7.18 6.55 14.67
CA THR A 103 6.87 6.92 16.05
C THR A 103 5.98 5.88 16.71
N GLU A 104 4.86 5.51 16.08
CA GLU A 104 3.91 4.51 16.62
C GLU A 104 4.55 3.13 16.78
N ILE A 105 5.31 2.68 15.79
CA ILE A 105 6.04 1.41 15.85
C ILE A 105 7.02 1.39 17.01
N ASN A 106 7.78 2.48 17.23
CA ASN A 106 8.74 2.56 18.32
C ASN A 106 8.06 2.60 19.70
N LEU A 107 6.92 3.28 19.80
CA LEU A 107 6.12 3.28 21.03
C LEU A 107 5.62 1.87 21.35
N LEU A 108 5.11 1.15 20.34
CA LEU A 108 4.66 -0.23 20.52
C LEU A 108 5.80 -1.19 20.85
N LYS A 109 6.96 -1.06 20.20
CA LYS A 109 8.18 -1.81 20.57
C LYS A 109 8.53 -1.61 22.04
N PHE A 110 8.55 -0.36 22.50
CA PHE A 110 8.86 -0.04 23.89
C PHE A 110 7.85 -0.65 24.88
N VAL A 111 6.55 -0.65 24.54
CA VAL A 111 5.52 -1.28 25.38
C VAL A 111 5.70 -2.79 25.43
N VAL A 112 5.96 -3.44 24.29
CA VAL A 112 6.22 -4.88 24.21
C VAL A 112 7.48 -5.28 25.00
N ASP A 113 8.56 -4.50 24.89
CA ASP A 113 9.82 -4.77 25.59
C ASP A 113 9.69 -4.62 27.13
N LEU A 114 8.74 -3.80 27.59
CA LEU A 114 8.47 -3.60 29.03
C LEU A 114 7.54 -4.65 29.62
N ASP A 115 6.69 -5.27 28.81
CA ASP A 115 5.67 -6.21 29.27
C ASP A 115 6.09 -7.65 28.95
N ASP A 116 6.84 -8.25 29.89
CA ASP A 116 7.35 -9.64 29.86
C ASP A 116 6.23 -10.71 29.78
N HIS A 117 4.96 -10.28 29.79
CA HIS A 117 3.77 -11.13 29.66
C HIS A 117 2.98 -10.91 28.36
N THR A 118 3.38 -9.94 27.52
CA THR A 118 2.78 -9.79 26.19
C THR A 118 3.47 -10.70 25.19
N TYR A 119 2.75 -11.72 24.70
CA TYR A 119 3.17 -12.58 23.58
C TYR A 119 3.14 -11.85 22.21
N THR A 120 3.27 -10.53 22.21
CA THR A 120 3.12 -9.71 21.01
C THR A 120 4.43 -9.73 20.23
N ASP A 121 4.50 -10.63 19.25
CA ASP A 121 5.61 -10.69 18.32
C ASP A 121 5.55 -9.52 17.33
N MET A 122 6.54 -8.62 17.38
CA MET A 122 6.67 -7.48 16.46
C MET A 122 6.78 -7.92 14.98
N ASP A 123 7.20 -9.16 14.69
CA ASP A 123 7.19 -9.74 13.34
C ASP A 123 5.78 -10.11 12.86
N ARG A 124 4.82 -10.23 13.78
CA ARG A 124 3.42 -10.59 13.54
C ARG A 124 2.46 -9.41 13.75
N ILE A 125 2.93 -8.18 13.53
CA ILE A 125 2.06 -7.00 13.51
C ILE A 125 1.90 -6.48 12.09
N ALA A 126 0.64 -6.36 11.65
CA ALA A 126 0.24 -5.62 10.45
C ALA A 126 -0.28 -4.24 10.85
N PHE A 127 0.55 -3.21 10.66
CA PHE A 127 0.18 -1.84 11.00
C PHE A 127 -0.72 -1.26 9.91
N VAL A 128 -2.01 -1.15 10.19
CA VAL A 128 -3.03 -0.70 9.26
C VAL A 128 -2.98 0.82 9.07
N ALA A 129 -2.94 1.25 7.80
CA ALA A 129 -3.24 2.61 7.37
C ALA A 129 -4.64 2.62 6.72
N PRO A 130 -5.60 3.40 7.25
CA PRO A 130 -6.92 3.56 6.63
C PRO A 130 -6.84 4.12 5.21
N ALA A 131 -7.83 3.78 4.39
CA ALA A 131 -7.84 4.05 2.96
C ALA A 131 -8.99 5.00 2.58
N PHE A 132 -8.65 6.04 1.84
CA PHE A 132 -9.60 7.00 1.29
C PHE A 132 -9.48 7.07 -0.23
N GLU A 133 -10.48 7.65 -0.90
CA GLU A 133 -10.40 8.08 -2.31
C GLU A 133 -10.82 9.53 -2.44
N TYR A 134 -10.02 10.30 -3.18
CA TYR A 134 -10.46 11.59 -3.67
C TYR A 134 -11.45 11.39 -4.83
N LEU A 135 -12.50 12.21 -4.88
CA LEU A 135 -13.51 12.16 -5.94
C LEU A 135 -13.09 12.95 -7.19
N LYS A 136 -12.10 13.82 -7.06
CA LYS A 136 -11.49 14.62 -8.13
C LYS A 136 -9.99 14.71 -7.88
N THR A 137 -9.18 14.75 -8.93
CA THR A 137 -7.72 14.83 -8.81
C THR A 137 -7.29 16.08 -8.02
N PRO A 138 -6.73 15.94 -6.80
CA PRO A 138 -6.55 17.05 -5.87
C PRO A 138 -5.32 17.92 -6.17
N PHE A 139 -4.40 17.46 -7.03
CA PHE A 139 -3.17 18.19 -7.37
C PHE A 139 -3.44 19.55 -8.02
N LYS A 140 -4.48 19.64 -8.83
CA LYS A 140 -4.88 20.90 -9.49
C LYS A 140 -5.60 21.86 -8.54
N SER A 141 -6.33 21.33 -7.56
CA SER A 141 -7.08 22.12 -6.57
C SER A 141 -6.31 22.44 -5.30
N LYS A 142 -5.10 21.89 -5.11
CA LYS A 142 -4.27 21.99 -3.89
C LYS A 142 -4.98 21.54 -2.60
N ASN A 143 -6.05 20.74 -2.72
CA ASN A 143 -6.86 20.26 -1.59
C ASN A 143 -6.37 18.91 -1.04
N LEU A 144 -5.06 18.70 -0.97
CA LEU A 144 -4.50 17.51 -0.31
C LEU A 144 -4.47 17.72 1.20
N ALA A 145 -5.14 16.84 1.94
CA ALA A 145 -5.07 16.83 3.39
C ALA A 145 -3.63 16.56 3.87
N LYS A 146 -3.08 17.49 4.67
CA LYS A 146 -1.75 17.33 5.29
C LYS A 146 -1.82 16.86 6.73
N SER A 147 -3.02 16.87 7.32
CA SER A 147 -3.27 16.43 8.69
C SER A 147 -4.58 15.65 8.77
N LYS A 148 -4.72 14.80 9.79
CA LYS A 148 -5.97 14.09 10.09
C LYS A 148 -7.14 15.04 10.33
N VAL A 149 -6.86 16.21 10.91
CA VAL A 149 -7.85 17.28 11.13
C VAL A 149 -8.37 17.83 9.80
N GLU A 150 -7.48 18.12 8.85
CA GLU A 150 -7.87 18.54 7.48
C GLU A 150 -8.63 17.44 6.74
N LEU A 151 -8.14 16.19 6.83
CA LEU A 151 -8.80 15.03 6.24
C LEU A 151 -10.24 14.89 6.76
N LYS A 152 -10.43 15.03 8.08
CA LYS A 152 -11.76 14.97 8.71
C LYS A 152 -12.67 16.09 8.23
N LYS A 153 -12.16 17.31 8.03
CA LYS A 153 -12.94 18.43 7.45
C LYS A 153 -13.41 18.09 6.03
N LEU A 154 -12.50 17.60 5.17
CA LEU A 154 -12.83 17.19 3.80
C LEU A 154 -13.81 16.00 3.78
N TYR A 155 -13.64 15.04 4.69
CA TYR A 155 -14.53 13.88 4.78
C TYR A 155 -15.95 14.28 5.19
N LYS A 156 -16.09 15.25 6.11
CA LYS A 156 -17.40 15.74 6.58
C LYS A 156 -18.21 16.42 5.48
N THR A 157 -17.58 17.10 4.51
CA THR A 157 -18.30 17.72 3.39
C THR A 157 -18.79 16.70 2.37
N LYS A 158 -18.22 15.48 2.36
CA LYS A 158 -18.52 14.38 1.43
C LYS A 158 -18.37 14.72 -0.06
N SER A 159 -17.81 15.89 -0.38
CA SER A 159 -17.68 16.43 -1.74
C SER A 159 -16.37 16.05 -2.42
N ASP A 160 -15.30 15.88 -1.64
CA ASP A 160 -13.94 15.79 -2.16
C ASP A 160 -13.28 14.45 -1.85
N ILE A 161 -13.64 13.82 -0.73
CA ILE A 161 -13.03 12.58 -0.26
C ILE A 161 -14.06 11.69 0.44
N ARG A 162 -13.88 10.37 0.28
CA ARG A 162 -14.66 9.34 0.99
C ARG A 162 -13.77 8.15 1.34
N ILE A 163 -14.31 7.22 2.13
CA ILE A 163 -13.66 5.92 2.38
C ILE A 163 -13.47 5.19 1.04
N TYR A 164 -12.30 4.58 0.84
CA TYR A 164 -11.97 3.87 -0.39
C TYR A 164 -12.98 2.76 -0.69
N ASN A 165 -13.47 2.68 -1.94
CA ASN A 165 -14.57 1.81 -2.37
C ASN A 165 -15.95 2.14 -1.75
N GLY A 166 -16.14 3.36 -1.25
CA GLY A 166 -17.43 3.89 -0.81
C GLY A 166 -17.86 3.52 0.62
N ALA A 167 -18.80 4.31 1.15
CA ALA A 167 -19.44 4.06 2.44
C ALA A 167 -20.35 2.81 2.36
N GLY A 168 -20.16 1.86 3.29
CA GLY A 168 -20.90 0.59 3.32
C GLY A 168 -20.17 -0.59 2.67
N SER A 169 -18.96 -0.40 2.15
CA SER A 169 -18.10 -1.51 1.73
C SER A 169 -17.59 -2.29 2.95
N ASP A 170 -17.94 -3.58 3.03
CA ASP A 170 -17.40 -4.51 4.04
C ASP A 170 -15.86 -4.55 4.04
N LYS A 171 -15.23 -4.08 2.96
CA LYS A 171 -13.77 -4.11 2.77
C LYS A 171 -12.99 -3.28 3.76
N HIS A 172 -13.58 -2.25 4.36
CA HIS A 172 -12.84 -1.38 5.29
C HIS A 172 -13.56 -1.16 6.62
N LYS A 173 -14.70 -1.83 6.83
CA LYS A 173 -15.52 -1.67 8.04
C LYS A 173 -14.74 -1.96 9.33
N ALA A 174 -13.88 -2.99 9.32
CA ALA A 174 -13.10 -3.40 10.49
C ALA A 174 -12.09 -2.34 10.99
N THR A 175 -11.81 -1.31 10.19
CA THR A 175 -10.97 -0.18 10.62
C THR A 175 -11.67 0.71 11.66
N ASP A 176 -13.01 0.74 11.70
CA ASP A 176 -13.78 1.71 12.49
C ASP A 176 -13.35 3.17 12.22
N TYR A 177 -13.79 3.72 11.09
CA TYR A 177 -13.39 5.09 10.69
C TYR A 177 -13.94 6.16 11.63
N GLU A 178 -15.09 5.93 12.26
CA GLU A 178 -15.67 6.89 13.20
C GLU A 178 -14.78 7.01 14.43
N PHE A 179 -14.40 5.88 15.03
CA PHE A 179 -13.43 5.87 16.12
C PHE A 179 -12.06 6.38 15.65
N TRP A 180 -11.61 5.96 14.46
CA TRP A 180 -10.34 6.41 13.90
C TRP A 180 -10.26 7.92 13.88
N PHE A 181 -11.27 8.64 13.38
CA PHE A 181 -11.24 10.11 13.30
C PHE A 181 -11.16 10.84 14.65
N GLU A 182 -11.47 10.18 15.76
CA GLU A 182 -11.47 10.76 17.10
C GLU A 182 -10.25 10.36 17.93
N THR A 183 -9.67 9.17 17.71
CA THR A 183 -8.53 8.70 18.50
C THR A 183 -7.20 9.29 18.06
N SER A 184 -6.30 9.48 19.04
CA SER A 184 -4.87 9.79 18.84
C SER A 184 -3.95 8.59 19.10
N HIS A 185 -4.51 7.45 19.50
CA HIS A 185 -3.76 6.24 19.84
C HIS A 185 -4.02 5.14 18.81
N SER A 186 -3.01 4.29 18.61
CA SER A 186 -3.18 3.04 17.86
C SER A 186 -4.10 2.08 18.61
N TYR A 187 -4.80 1.22 17.86
CA TYR A 187 -5.75 0.25 18.40
C TYR A 187 -5.82 -1.01 17.55
N GLU A 188 -6.13 -2.13 18.17
CA GLU A 188 -6.27 -3.41 17.49
C GLU A 188 -7.61 -3.53 16.76
N VAL A 189 -7.60 -4.16 15.59
CA VAL A 189 -8.80 -4.65 14.92
C VAL A 189 -9.22 -5.96 15.56
N THR A 190 -10.22 -5.91 16.44
CA THR A 190 -10.71 -7.07 17.19
C THR A 190 -11.70 -7.94 16.40
N ASP A 191 -12.45 -7.35 15.47
CA ASP A 191 -13.45 -8.04 14.64
C ASP A 191 -13.02 -8.09 13.17
N TYR A 192 -12.05 -8.96 12.86
CA TYR A 192 -11.53 -9.14 11.50
C TYR A 192 -12.63 -9.64 10.54
N GLN A 193 -12.79 -8.96 9.42
CA GLN A 193 -13.77 -9.33 8.38
C GLN A 193 -13.09 -10.03 7.21
N ILE A 194 -13.72 -11.09 6.68
CA ILE A 194 -13.20 -11.88 5.55
C ILE A 194 -12.79 -11.02 4.35
N LYS A 195 -13.54 -9.96 4.03
CA LYS A 195 -13.22 -9.07 2.90
C LYS A 195 -12.35 -7.87 3.27
N TYR A 196 -11.82 -7.84 4.49
CA TYR A 196 -11.04 -6.70 4.98
C TYR A 196 -9.81 -6.48 4.10
N GLU A 197 -9.70 -5.28 3.54
CA GLU A 197 -8.77 -4.93 2.47
C GLU A 197 -7.91 -3.68 2.77
N PRO A 198 -7.39 -3.46 4.01
CA PRO A 198 -6.57 -2.29 4.35
C PRO A 198 -5.25 -2.22 3.56
N TYR A 199 -4.54 -1.10 3.76
CA TYR A 199 -3.11 -1.02 3.44
C TYR A 199 -2.33 -1.16 4.73
N VAL A 200 -1.21 -1.88 4.66
CA VAL A 200 -0.46 -2.27 5.85
C VAL A 200 1.02 -1.93 5.71
N VAL A 201 1.61 -1.49 6.81
CA VAL A 201 3.05 -1.52 7.03
C VAL A 201 3.38 -2.83 7.73
N LEU A 202 4.38 -3.54 7.22
CA LEU A 202 4.82 -4.84 7.74
C LEU A 202 6.31 -4.78 8.04
N ARG A 203 6.74 -5.52 9.07
CA ARG A 203 8.17 -5.76 9.29
C ARG A 203 8.68 -6.72 8.22
N LYS A 204 9.86 -6.45 7.68
CA LYS A 204 10.55 -7.31 6.73
C LYS A 204 11.37 -8.33 7.51
N HIS A 205 11.02 -9.60 7.36
CA HIS A 205 11.76 -10.72 7.95
C HIS A 205 11.62 -11.97 7.05
N SER A 206 12.35 -13.04 7.38
CA SER A 206 12.45 -14.25 6.54
C SER A 206 11.15 -15.06 6.44
N GLN A 207 10.25 -14.91 7.41
CA GLN A 207 8.97 -15.62 7.48
C GLN A 207 7.77 -14.74 7.11
N LEU A 208 8.00 -13.54 6.55
CA LEU A 208 6.92 -12.69 6.07
C LEU A 208 6.20 -13.40 4.91
N PRO A 209 4.89 -13.70 5.03
CA PRO A 209 4.16 -14.30 3.92
C PRO A 209 4.25 -13.44 2.66
N LEU A 210 4.35 -14.12 1.52
CA LEU A 210 4.31 -13.52 0.19
C LEU A 210 2.93 -13.73 -0.43
N TYR A 211 2.60 -12.94 -1.45
CA TYR A 211 1.37 -13.13 -2.20
C TYR A 211 1.40 -14.47 -2.95
N ASP A 212 0.26 -15.16 -3.03
CA ASP A 212 0.13 -16.34 -3.88
C ASP A 212 0.15 -15.92 -5.37
N GLU A 213 1.23 -16.28 -6.06
CA GLU A 213 1.47 -15.88 -7.45
C GLU A 213 0.52 -16.57 -8.45
N ARG A 214 -0.26 -17.57 -8.03
CA ARG A 214 -1.32 -18.19 -8.85
C ARG A 214 -2.51 -17.26 -9.04
N PHE A 215 -2.72 -16.30 -8.14
CA PHE A 215 -3.75 -15.29 -8.29
C PHE A 215 -3.23 -14.15 -9.18
N VAL A 216 -3.88 -14.01 -10.33
CA VAL A 216 -3.56 -13.06 -11.40
C VAL A 216 -4.78 -12.24 -11.79
N GLY A 217 -4.58 -11.09 -12.43
CA GLY A 217 -5.66 -10.18 -12.81
C GLY A 217 -6.21 -9.36 -11.63
N TYR A 218 -7.36 -8.72 -11.84
CA TYR A 218 -7.98 -7.83 -10.86
C TYR A 218 -8.94 -8.55 -9.90
N GLY A 219 -8.95 -8.13 -8.63
CA GLY A 219 -9.93 -8.51 -7.62
C GLY A 219 -9.44 -9.60 -6.65
N MET A 220 -9.82 -9.50 -5.37
CA MET A 220 -9.52 -10.46 -4.28
C MET A 220 -8.05 -10.78 -3.98
N ASN A 221 -7.10 -10.34 -4.80
CA ASN A 221 -5.66 -10.58 -4.62
C ASN A 221 -5.16 -10.06 -3.26
N LYS A 222 -5.48 -8.79 -2.92
CA LYS A 222 -5.07 -8.20 -1.63
C LYS A 222 -5.85 -8.78 -0.45
N VAL A 223 -7.14 -9.07 -0.64
CA VAL A 223 -7.95 -9.79 0.37
C VAL A 223 -7.28 -11.13 0.72
N SER A 224 -6.94 -11.95 -0.27
CA SER A 224 -6.31 -13.25 -0.05
C SER A 224 -4.98 -13.14 0.71
N TYR A 225 -4.18 -12.11 0.40
CA TYR A 225 -2.93 -11.85 1.11
C TYR A 225 -3.15 -11.45 2.58
N LEU A 226 -4.13 -10.60 2.85
CA LEU A 226 -4.45 -10.17 4.20
C LEU A 226 -5.07 -11.30 5.03
N MET A 227 -5.82 -12.20 4.39
CA MET A 227 -6.27 -13.46 5.01
C MET A 227 -5.08 -14.36 5.36
N GLU A 228 -4.09 -14.49 4.48
CA GLU A 228 -2.87 -15.26 4.74
C GLU A 228 -2.11 -14.69 5.93
N LEU A 229 -1.95 -13.36 6.01
CA LEU A 229 -1.37 -12.70 7.19
C LEU A 229 -2.17 -13.02 8.46
N LYS A 230 -3.51 -12.93 8.41
CA LYS A 230 -4.35 -13.26 9.57
C LYS A 230 -4.19 -14.73 9.99
N ALA A 231 -4.15 -15.66 9.03
CA ALA A 231 -3.94 -17.09 9.27
C ALA A 231 -2.53 -17.40 9.82
N ALA A 232 -1.51 -16.63 9.40
CA ALA A 232 -0.15 -16.69 9.92
C ALA A 232 0.01 -16.04 11.31
N GLY A 233 -1.10 -15.65 11.96
CA GLY A 233 -1.10 -15.13 13.33
C GLY A 233 -0.84 -13.63 13.45
N TYR A 234 -1.00 -12.85 12.37
CA TYR A 234 -0.79 -11.40 12.46
C TYR A 234 -1.92 -10.70 13.21
N THR A 235 -1.52 -9.80 14.12
CA THR A 235 -2.39 -8.82 14.76
C THR A 235 -2.44 -7.55 13.92
N PHE A 236 -3.64 -7.01 13.71
CA PHE A 236 -3.84 -5.81 12.91
C PHE A 236 -4.01 -4.60 13.81
N ILE A 237 -3.05 -3.66 13.76
CA ILE A 237 -3.04 -2.46 14.59
C ILE A 237 -3.23 -1.23 13.73
N VAL A 238 -4.32 -0.48 13.91
CA VAL A 238 -4.61 0.74 13.16
C VAL A 238 -3.74 1.89 13.65
N LEU A 239 -3.02 2.53 12.73
CA LEU A 239 -2.19 3.69 13.00
C LEU A 239 -3.06 4.96 13.05
N PRO A 240 -2.95 5.80 14.11
CA PRO A 240 -3.84 6.94 14.29
C PRO A 240 -3.55 8.10 13.32
N ASN A 241 -2.30 8.30 12.89
CA ASN A 241 -1.88 9.46 12.10
C ASN A 241 -1.31 9.11 10.71
N CYS A 242 -1.61 7.90 10.24
CA CYS A 242 -1.22 7.40 8.93
C CYS A 242 -2.46 7.01 8.14
N TRP A 243 -2.55 7.42 6.88
CA TRP A 243 -3.58 6.95 5.95
C TRP A 243 -3.01 6.93 4.54
N VAL A 244 -3.72 6.29 3.62
CA VAL A 244 -3.45 6.38 2.19
C VAL A 244 -4.67 6.89 1.45
N SER A 245 -4.45 7.56 0.33
CA SER A 245 -5.51 8.13 -0.50
C SER A 245 -5.33 7.73 -1.95
N HIS A 246 -6.33 7.07 -2.51
CA HIS A 246 -6.44 6.85 -3.94
C HIS A 246 -6.69 8.16 -4.68
N ILE A 247 -5.88 8.40 -5.71
CA ILE A 247 -6.04 9.53 -6.61
C ILE A 247 -6.66 9.03 -7.92
N PRO A 248 -7.82 9.56 -8.34
CA PRO A 248 -8.46 9.21 -9.60
C PRO A 248 -7.76 9.84 -10.81
#